data_AF-A0AAN5G842-F1
#
_entry.id   AF-A0AAN5G842-F1
#
_cell.length_a   1.000
_cell.length_b   1.000
_cell.length_c   1.000
_cell.angle_alpha   90.00
_cell.angle_beta   90.00
_cell.angle_gamma   90.00
#
_symmetry.space_group_name_H-M   'P 1'
#
loop_
_entity.id
_entity.type
_entity.pdbx_description
1 polymer ?
#
loop_
_entity_poly.entity_id
_entity_poly.type
_entity_poly.pdbx_seq_one_letter_code
_entity_poly.pdbx_strand_id
1 'polypeptide(L)' 'MKKILLVCAAGMSTSMLVKRMIDHANAISLEVNISALAIA' A
#
# COMPACT_ATOMS: atom_id res chain seq x y z
N MET A 1 -6.15 -11.27 -8.56
CA MET A 1 -5.97 -10.03 -7.79
C MET A 1 -5.56 -10.32 -6.36
N LYS A 2 -4.34 -9.92 -5.97
CA LYS A 2 -3.88 -10.05 -4.58
C LYS A 2 -4.26 -8.78 -3.81
N LYS A 3 -4.75 -8.93 -2.58
CA LYS A 3 -5.09 -7.82 -1.68
C LYS A 3 -4.04 -7.72 -0.59
N ILE A 4 -3.45 -6.54 -0.41
CA ILE A 4 -2.36 -6.26 0.54
C ILE A 4 -2.86 -5.16 1.47
N LEU A 5 -2.88 -5.42 2.78
CA LEU A 5 -3.25 -4.47 3.81
C LEU A 5 -2.02 -4.13 4.65
N LEU A 6 -1.64 -2.85 4.68
CA LEU A 6 -0.62 -2.34 5.60
C LEU A 6 -1.32 -1.75 6.82
N VAL A 7 -0.85 -2.15 8.00
CA VAL A 7 -1.40 -1.68 9.28
C VAL A 7 -0.28 -1.03 10.08
N CYS A 8 -0.52 0.16 10.62
CA CYS A 8 0.47 0.89 11.42
C CYS A 8 -0.21 1.75 12.49
N ALA A 9 0.53 2.08 13.55
CA ALA A 9 0.06 2.97 14.61
C ALA A 9 0.00 4.47 14.20
N ALA A 10 0.70 4.86 13.13
CA ALA A 10 0.80 6.24 12.66
C ALA A 10 0.69 6.33 11.12
N GLY A 11 -0.40 6.92 10.63
CA GLY A 11 -0.83 6.78 9.22
C GLY A 11 -0.02 7.51 8.15
N MET A 12 0.84 8.47 8.49
CA MET A 12 1.48 9.36 7.49
C MET A 12 2.57 8.68 6.66
N SER A 13 3.51 7.95 7.28
CA SER A 13 4.62 7.29 6.55
C SER A 13 4.12 6.11 5.71
N THR A 14 3.11 5.39 6.19
CA THR A 14 2.53 4.22 5.53
C THR A 14 1.77 4.59 4.26
N SER A 15 1.11 5.75 4.24
CA SER A 15 0.42 6.27 3.05
C SER A 15 1.40 6.56 1.90
N MET A 16 2.57 7.12 2.21
CA MET A 16 3.62 7.34 1.21
C MET A 16 4.19 6.02 0.66
N LEU A 17 4.34 5.01 1.52
CA LEU A 17 4.81 3.68 1.10
C LEU A 17 3.81 3.00 0.17
N VAL A 18 2.51 3.02 0.49
CA VAL A 18 1.45 2.45 -0.37
C VAL A 18 1.50 3.04 -1.78
N LYS A 19 1.67 4.37 -1.90
CA LYS A 19 1.79 5.02 -3.21
C LYS A 19 2.96 4.47 -4.03
N ARG A 20 4.15 4.36 -3.43
CA ARG A 20 5.35 3.81 -4.10
C ARG A 20 5.18 2.34 -4.49
N MET A 21 4.48 1.55 -3.68
CA MET A 21 4.18 0.15 -3.98
C MET A 21 3.23 0.01 -5.18
N ILE A 22 2.21 0.88 -5.27
CA ILE A 22 1.30 0.93 -6.43
C ILE A 22 2.07 1.35 -7.69
N ASP A 23 2.90 2.40 -7.60
CA ASP A 23 3.71 2.87 -8.73
C ASP A 23 4.62 1.75 -9.26
N HIS A 24 5.28 1.02 -8.36
CA HIS A 24 6.12 -0.12 -8.74
C HIS A 24 5.31 -1.27 -9.34
N ALA A 25 4.15 -1.61 -8.75
CA ALA A 25 3.28 -2.66 -9.26
C ALA A 25 2.78 -2.35 -10.68
N ASN A 26 2.43 -1.09 -10.95
CA ASN A 26 2.07 -0.62 -12.29
C ASN A 26 3.25 -0.74 -13.27
N ALA A 27 4.48 -0.43 -12.83
CA ALA A 27 5.68 -0.54 -13.66
C ALA A 27 6.01 -1.98 -14.08
N ILE A 28 5.63 -2.97 -13.27
CA ILE A 28 5.83 -4.40 -13.56
C ILE A 28 4.56 -5.10 -14.08
N SER A 29 3.52 -4.33 -14.42
CA SER A 29 2.21 -4.85 -14.86
C SER A 29 1.60 -5.89 -13.91
N LEU A 30 1.78 -5.68 -12.61
CA LEU A 30 1.27 -6.57 -11.56
C LEU A 30 -0.03 -6.01 -10.97
N GLU A 31 -1.13 -6.73 -11.16
CA GLU A 31 -2.43 -6.36 -10.57
C GLU A 31 -2.51 -6.70 -9.07
N VAL A 32 -2.38 -5.67 -8.24
CA VAL A 32 -2.51 -5.72 -6.79
C VAL A 32 -3.41 -4.60 -6.28
N ASN A 33 -4.15 -4.88 -5.21
CA ASN A 33 -4.90 -3.88 -4.46
C ASN A 33 -4.18 -3.67 -3.12
N ILE A 34 -3.68 -2.46 -2.88
CA ILE A 34 -2.90 -2.11 -1.69
C ILE A 34 -3.64 -1.03 -0.92
N SER A 35 -3.91 -1.26 0.36
CA SER A 35 -4.55 -0.31 1.26
C SER A 35 -3.77 -0.16 2.57
N ALA A 36 -3.89 1.02 3.19
CA ALA A 36 -3.34 1.28 4.51
C ALA A 36 -4.47 1.53 5.51
N LEU A 37 -4.33 0.97 6.71
CA LEU A 37 -5.18 1.26 7.86
C LEU A 37 -4.32 1.77 9.01
N ALA A 38 -4.74 2.87 9.62
CA ALA A 38 -4.20 3.30 10.89
C ALA A 38 -4.93 2.57 12.02
N ILE A 39 -4.20 1.97 12.94
CA ILE A 39 -4.74 1.42 14.19
C ILE A 39 -4.30 2.32 15.34
N ALA A 40 -5.17 2.50 16.33
CA ALA A 40 -4.89 3.26 17.54
C ALA A 40 -4.12 2.40 18.55
#